data_AF-A0A1F9C6J9-F1
#
_entry.id   AF-A0A1F9C6J9-F1
#
_cell.length_a   1.000
_cell.length_b   1.000
_cell.length_c   1.000
_cell.angle_alpha   90.00
_cell.angle_beta   90.00
_cell.angle_gamma   90.00
#
_symmetry.space_group_name_H-M   'P 1'
#
loop_
_entity.id
_entity.type
_entity.pdbx_description
1 polymer ?
#
loop_
_entity_poly.entity_id
_entity_poly.type
_entity_poly.pdbx_seq_one_letter_code
_entity_poly.pdbx_strand_id
1 'polypeptide(L)'
;MIIDRPAIALLLGTFAVLVLLRVPITFCLAMAAILTGIYLSIPLEAIVKVMADGVMNFSLLAIPFFIIMGEIMNEGGISRRIVNLANLFVGRLPGGLALVNVLDSMFFGGISGSAVADVSSLGSIVIPMMKKQGYDDEFAVGLTVCSACQGIIIPPSHNMIIYAFAVGTASQLAGGSLLVLSVGKLFLGGYLPGILMGLTMLVIALVIAIRRKYPRGEGHTFKEAIVILLDGFLAMCTALIVVGGVVIGVFTATEAAAFAVIYAFIITFFIYREAPLLRFVKTLYSSLKTLAIVMSLIAAASAFGYLLSRLQVPRLTTEWLLSITDNYYLLLLLVNIMLLILGCIMDMTPLILICTPILFPVLVLKMGMDPVHFGIMLLMNLSIGLCTPPVGAALFVGSAVGKISIERASRGCIPFYISMFIALMLVTYIPAITMTLPNLFMPGK
;
A
#
# COMPACT_ATOMS: atom_id res chain seq x y z
N MET A 1 9.97 -8.41 36.70
CA MET A 1 10.70 -8.47 35.42
C MET A 1 11.30 -7.10 35.17
N ILE A 2 12.63 -6.97 35.17
CA ILE A 2 13.29 -5.67 35.06
C ILE A 2 13.26 -5.24 33.59
N ILE A 3 12.73 -4.05 33.33
CA ILE A 3 12.72 -3.46 31.99
C ILE A 3 14.14 -2.99 31.69
N ASP A 4 14.79 -3.61 30.71
CA ASP A 4 16.12 -3.24 30.27
C ASP A 4 16.07 -1.98 29.40
N ARG A 5 16.01 -0.82 30.08
CA ARG A 5 16.03 0.51 29.45
C ARG A 5 17.26 0.73 28.55
N PRO A 6 18.50 0.34 28.93
CA PRO A 6 19.64 0.51 28.03
C PRO A 6 19.53 -0.35 26.77
N ALA A 7 19.02 -1.57 26.83
CA ALA A 7 18.79 -2.38 25.64
C ALA A 7 17.74 -1.77 24.70
N ILE A 8 16.66 -1.18 25.25
CA ILE A 8 15.65 -0.46 24.45
C ILE A 8 16.26 0.76 23.77
N ALA A 9 17.04 1.55 24.53
CA ALA A 9 17.71 2.72 24.01
C ALA A 9 18.74 2.36 22.94
N LEU A 10 19.44 1.23 23.09
CA LEU A 10 20.36 0.71 22.09
C LEU A 10 19.62 0.30 20.82
N LEU A 11 18.51 -0.44 20.94
CA LEU A 11 17.72 -0.90 19.79
C LEU A 11 17.12 0.27 19.00
N LEU A 12 16.34 1.12 19.68
CA LEU A 12 15.64 2.24 19.04
C LEU A 12 16.61 3.37 18.67
N GLY A 13 17.62 3.63 19.50
CA GLY A 13 18.62 4.66 19.25
C GLY A 13 19.52 4.33 18.07
N THR A 14 20.03 3.09 17.98
CA THR A 14 20.81 2.65 16.81
C THR A 14 19.98 2.74 15.53
N PHE A 15 18.74 2.26 15.58
CA PHE A 15 17.82 2.37 14.45
C PHE A 15 17.61 3.83 14.02
N ALA A 16 17.29 4.72 14.96
CA ALA A 16 17.05 6.14 14.69
C ALA A 16 18.30 6.83 14.11
N VAL A 17 19.48 6.57 14.69
CA VAL A 17 20.76 7.13 14.20
C VAL A 17 21.03 6.68 12.78
N LEU A 18 20.90 5.39 12.47
CA LEU A 18 21.14 4.87 11.12
C LEU A 18 20.13 5.42 10.09
N VAL A 19 18.87 5.59 10.49
CA VAL A 19 17.85 6.25 9.64
C VAL A 19 18.22 7.72 9.39
N LEU A 20 18.67 8.46 10.39
CA LEU A 20 19.13 9.84 10.23
C LEU A 20 20.37 9.95 9.32
N LEU A 21 21.24 8.95 9.36
CA LEU A 21 22.38 8.80 8.46
C LEU A 21 21.99 8.32 7.04
N ARG A 22 20.68 8.16 6.76
CA ARG A 22 20.13 7.73 5.46
C ARG A 22 20.62 6.34 5.01
N VAL A 23 20.96 5.49 5.97
CA VAL A 23 21.26 4.09 5.69
C VAL A 23 19.96 3.38 5.24
N PRO A 24 19.99 2.45 4.26
CA PRO A 24 18.79 1.74 3.85
C PRO A 24 18.15 1.00 5.02
N ILE A 25 16.82 1.10 5.15
CA ILE A 25 16.06 0.70 6.35
C ILE A 25 16.30 -0.77 6.73
N THR A 26 16.46 -1.65 5.74
CA THR A 26 16.81 -3.05 5.96
C THR A 26 18.07 -3.21 6.82
N PHE A 27 19.13 -2.44 6.52
CA PHE A 27 20.36 -2.46 7.30
C PHE A 27 20.18 -1.78 8.67
N CYS A 28 19.38 -0.71 8.75
CA CYS A 28 19.06 -0.08 10.03
C CYS A 28 18.43 -1.08 11.01
N LEU A 29 17.45 -1.85 10.54
CA LEU A 29 16.76 -2.88 11.34
C LEU A 29 17.69 -4.03 11.72
N ALA A 30 18.43 -4.57 10.74
CA ALA A 30 19.33 -5.69 10.98
C ALA A 30 20.46 -5.33 11.95
N MET A 31 21.12 -4.18 11.75
CA MET A 31 22.21 -3.73 12.61
C MET A 31 21.72 -3.40 14.02
N ALA A 32 20.58 -2.71 14.15
CA ALA A 32 19.98 -2.44 15.46
C ALA A 32 19.66 -3.74 16.21
N ALA A 33 19.12 -4.74 15.50
CA ALA A 33 18.80 -6.03 16.08
C ALA A 33 20.07 -6.81 16.48
N ILE A 34 21.08 -6.88 15.62
CA ILE A 34 22.33 -7.59 15.90
C ILE A 34 23.07 -6.95 17.08
N LEU A 35 23.24 -5.62 17.09
CA LEU A 35 23.95 -4.91 18.15
C LEU A 35 23.24 -5.07 19.51
N THR A 36 21.92 -4.98 19.52
CA THR A 36 21.13 -5.20 20.74
C THR A 36 21.18 -6.66 21.18
N GLY A 37 21.14 -7.60 20.23
CA GLY A 37 21.26 -9.02 20.54
C GLY A 37 22.60 -9.40 21.16
N ILE A 38 23.70 -8.81 20.66
CA ILE A 38 25.04 -8.95 21.26
C ILE A 38 25.03 -8.40 22.69
N TYR A 39 24.46 -7.22 22.92
CA TYR A 39 24.34 -6.65 24.27
C TYR A 39 23.57 -7.56 25.23
N LEU A 40 22.47 -8.17 24.76
CA LEU A 40 21.65 -9.10 25.53
C LEU A 40 22.24 -10.52 25.64
N SER A 41 23.46 -10.74 25.14
CA SER A 41 24.11 -12.07 25.08
C SER A 41 23.26 -13.13 24.38
N ILE A 42 22.49 -12.72 23.37
CA ILE A 42 21.70 -13.63 22.53
C ILE A 42 22.66 -14.21 21.47
N PRO A 43 22.71 -15.54 21.30
CA PRO A 43 23.51 -16.16 20.24
C PRO A 43 23.13 -15.57 18.87
N LEU A 44 24.13 -15.20 18.07
CA LEU A 44 23.90 -14.58 16.76
C LEU A 44 23.12 -15.53 15.84
N GLU A 45 23.33 -16.84 16.00
CA GLU A 45 22.61 -17.90 15.30
C GLU A 45 21.10 -17.83 15.57
N ALA A 46 20.70 -17.46 16.79
CA ALA A 46 19.29 -17.30 17.13
C ALA A 46 18.67 -16.09 16.42
N ILE A 47 19.42 -14.98 16.30
CA ILE A 47 18.98 -13.79 15.57
C ILE A 47 18.84 -14.11 14.09
N VAL A 48 19.86 -14.73 13.48
CA VAL A 48 19.84 -15.14 12.08
C VAL A 48 18.72 -16.16 11.81
N LYS A 49 18.49 -17.10 12.73
CA LYS A 49 17.37 -18.04 12.64
C LYS A 49 16.03 -17.32 12.63
N VAL A 50 15.80 -16.36 13.52
CA VAL A 50 14.57 -15.55 13.50
C VAL A 50 14.41 -14.78 12.18
N MET A 51 15.51 -14.26 11.61
CA MET A 51 15.47 -13.63 10.28
C MET A 51 15.06 -14.63 9.19
N ALA A 52 15.61 -15.85 9.22
CA ALA A 52 15.29 -16.91 8.25
C ALA A 52 13.84 -17.41 8.41
N ASP A 53 13.40 -17.68 9.63
CA ASP A 53 12.03 -18.12 9.92
C ASP A 53 11.00 -17.06 9.50
N GLY A 54 11.35 -15.77 9.63
CA GLY A 54 10.51 -14.65 9.20
C GLY A 54 10.20 -14.64 7.71
N VAL A 55 11.15 -15.05 6.85
CA VAL A 55 10.93 -15.13 5.39
C VAL A 55 10.36 -16.48 4.94
N MET A 56 10.51 -17.53 5.75
CA MET A 56 10.01 -18.88 5.45
C MET A 56 8.52 -19.06 5.85
N ASN A 57 7.66 -18.12 5.45
CA ASN A 57 6.22 -18.20 5.69
C ASN A 57 5.46 -18.45 4.37
N PHE A 58 4.63 -19.48 4.33
CA PHE A 58 3.88 -19.87 3.12
C PHE A 58 2.97 -18.75 2.59
N SER A 59 2.36 -17.95 3.47
CA SER A 59 1.50 -16.83 3.07
C SER A 59 2.29 -15.70 2.39
N LEU A 60 3.60 -15.57 2.70
CA LEU A 60 4.45 -14.57 2.06
C LEU A 60 4.79 -14.93 0.61
N LEU A 61 4.63 -16.18 0.18
CA LEU A 61 4.82 -16.58 -1.24
C LEU A 61 3.89 -15.84 -2.20
N ALA A 62 2.74 -15.37 -1.71
CA ALA A 62 1.84 -14.52 -2.49
C ALA A 62 2.49 -13.20 -2.92
N ILE A 63 3.40 -12.63 -2.11
CA ILE A 63 4.08 -11.36 -2.42
C ILE A 63 4.92 -11.46 -3.71
N PRO A 64 5.87 -12.42 -3.87
CA PRO A 64 6.57 -12.61 -5.13
C PRO A 64 5.64 -12.78 -6.33
N PHE A 65 4.56 -13.56 -6.19
CA PHE A 65 3.61 -13.75 -7.29
C PHE A 65 2.89 -12.45 -7.66
N PHE A 66 2.45 -11.65 -6.68
CA PHE A 66 1.85 -10.34 -6.97
C PHE A 66 2.83 -9.36 -7.60
N ILE A 67 4.08 -9.32 -7.14
CA ILE A 67 5.12 -8.47 -7.74
C ILE A 67 5.37 -8.88 -9.19
N ILE A 68 5.55 -10.18 -9.46
CA ILE A 68 5.78 -10.71 -10.81
C ILE A 68 4.57 -10.41 -11.72
N MET A 69 3.36 -10.68 -11.22
CA MET A 69 2.11 -10.38 -11.94
C MET A 69 2.02 -8.90 -12.31
N GLY A 70 2.23 -8.00 -11.35
CA GLY A 70 2.19 -6.55 -11.57
C GLY A 70 3.22 -6.10 -12.61
N GLU A 71 4.45 -6.63 -12.54
CA GLU A 71 5.52 -6.27 -13.49
C GLU A 71 5.23 -6.80 -14.90
N ILE A 72 4.70 -8.03 -15.04
CA ILE A 72 4.25 -8.57 -16.33
C ILE A 72 3.15 -7.68 -16.91
N MET A 73 2.16 -7.33 -16.10
CA MET A 73 1.02 -6.53 -16.54
C MET A 73 1.43 -5.12 -16.95
N ASN A 74 2.39 -4.53 -16.25
CA ASN A 74 2.94 -3.23 -16.60
C ASN A 74 3.66 -3.26 -17.98
N GLU A 75 4.41 -4.32 -18.28
CA GLU A 75 5.08 -4.49 -19.59
C GLU A 75 4.09 -4.82 -20.72
N GLY A 76 2.90 -5.36 -20.42
CA GLY A 76 1.85 -5.67 -21.41
C GLY A 76 0.95 -4.50 -21.82
N GLY A 77 1.33 -3.27 -21.46
CA GLY A 77 0.63 -2.02 -21.73
C GLY A 77 -0.82 -1.98 -21.25
N ILE A 78 -1.10 -2.72 -20.18
CA ILE A 78 -2.38 -2.66 -19.46
C ILE A 78 -2.68 -1.24 -18.99
N SER A 79 -1.66 -0.48 -18.60
CA SER A 79 -1.77 0.94 -18.23
C SER A 79 -2.51 1.76 -19.29
N ARG A 80 -2.24 1.57 -20.59
CA ARG A 80 -2.94 2.28 -21.67
C ARG A 80 -4.40 1.83 -21.83
N ARG A 81 -4.66 0.54 -21.65
CA ARG A 81 -6.03 -0.02 -21.76
C ARG A 81 -6.91 0.47 -20.62
N ILE A 82 -6.36 0.53 -19.41
CA ILE A 82 -7.07 1.06 -18.25
C ILE A 82 -7.37 2.55 -18.45
N VAL A 83 -6.39 3.35 -18.91
CA VAL A 83 -6.60 4.75 -19.29
C VAL A 83 -7.74 4.91 -20.29
N ASN A 84 -7.77 4.08 -21.34
CA ASN A 84 -8.85 4.12 -22.32
C ASN A 84 -10.21 3.73 -21.71
N LEU A 85 -10.22 2.72 -20.83
CA LEU A 85 -11.41 2.26 -20.14
C LEU A 85 -11.98 3.34 -19.21
N ALA A 86 -11.17 3.99 -18.38
CA ALA A 86 -11.65 5.08 -17.54
C ALA A 86 -12.10 6.29 -18.37
N ASN A 87 -11.39 6.59 -19.46
CA ASN A 87 -11.77 7.65 -20.39
C ASN A 87 -13.16 7.44 -21.01
N LEU A 88 -13.57 6.17 -21.19
CA LEU A 88 -14.92 5.85 -21.65
C LEU A 88 -16.01 6.31 -20.67
N PHE A 89 -15.77 6.22 -19.36
CA PHE A 89 -16.76 6.54 -18.33
C PHE A 89 -16.82 8.04 -18.00
N VAL A 90 -15.65 8.70 -17.89
CA VAL A 90 -15.58 10.08 -17.34
C VAL A 90 -14.89 11.09 -18.26
N GLY A 91 -14.36 10.66 -19.41
CA GLY A 91 -13.60 11.52 -20.33
C GLY A 91 -14.39 12.72 -20.87
N ARG A 92 -15.71 12.57 -21.03
CA ARG A 92 -16.60 13.62 -21.57
C ARG A 92 -16.93 14.73 -20.56
N LEU A 93 -16.61 14.53 -19.29
CA LEU A 93 -16.89 15.49 -18.22
C LEU A 93 -15.87 16.65 -18.25
N PRO A 94 -16.18 17.80 -17.62
CA PRO A 94 -15.24 18.90 -17.44
C PRO A 94 -13.94 18.41 -16.76
N GLY A 95 -12.80 18.64 -17.39
CA GLY A 95 -11.52 18.11 -16.91
C GLY A 95 -11.40 16.58 -16.97
N GLY A 96 -12.01 15.95 -17.97
CA GLY A 96 -12.13 14.49 -18.07
C GLY A 96 -10.84 13.73 -17.79
N LEU A 97 -9.68 14.17 -18.29
CA LEU A 97 -8.38 13.53 -18.01
C LEU A 97 -8.02 13.49 -16.52
N ALA A 98 -8.42 14.49 -15.73
CA ALA A 98 -8.21 14.46 -14.29
C ALA A 98 -9.04 13.35 -13.62
N LEU A 99 -10.28 13.18 -14.08
CA LEU A 99 -11.16 12.12 -13.56
C LEU A 99 -10.69 10.73 -14.00
N VAL A 100 -10.20 10.65 -15.24
CA VAL A 100 -9.54 9.45 -15.80
C VAL A 100 -8.36 9.07 -14.92
N ASN A 101 -7.49 10.01 -14.56
CA ASN A 101 -6.35 9.76 -13.68
C ASN A 101 -6.76 9.10 -12.35
N VAL A 102 -7.82 9.61 -11.71
CA VAL A 102 -8.32 9.04 -10.46
C VAL A 102 -8.89 7.64 -10.67
N LEU A 103 -9.78 7.46 -11.66
CA LEU A 103 -10.37 6.15 -11.95
C LEU A 103 -9.34 5.11 -12.40
N ASP A 104 -8.34 5.52 -13.17
CA ASP A 104 -7.22 4.67 -13.59
C ASP A 104 -6.44 4.19 -12.40
N SER A 105 -6.17 5.08 -11.45
CA SER A 105 -5.51 4.71 -10.20
C SER A 105 -6.37 3.74 -9.38
N MET A 106 -7.71 3.84 -9.44
CA MET A 106 -8.58 2.85 -8.81
C MET A 106 -8.48 1.47 -9.47
N PHE A 107 -8.47 1.43 -10.80
CA PHE A 107 -8.43 0.19 -11.58
C PHE A 107 -7.04 -0.47 -11.58
N PHE A 108 -6.01 0.28 -11.97
CA PHE A 108 -4.63 -0.17 -12.06
C PHE A 108 -4.00 -0.33 -10.68
N GLY A 109 -4.40 0.49 -9.71
CA GLY A 109 -3.91 0.36 -8.34
C GLY A 109 -4.28 -0.98 -7.72
N GLY A 110 -5.48 -1.50 -8.03
CA GLY A 110 -5.86 -2.87 -7.68
C GLY A 110 -5.00 -3.95 -8.37
N ILE A 111 -4.20 -3.62 -9.37
CA ILE A 111 -3.30 -4.56 -10.04
C ILE A 111 -1.88 -4.43 -9.51
N SER A 112 -1.39 -3.20 -9.32
CA SER A 112 0.00 -2.94 -8.90
C SER A 112 0.22 -3.17 -7.41
N GLY A 113 -0.79 -2.89 -6.57
CA GLY A 113 -0.65 -2.87 -5.11
C GLY A 113 0.36 -1.82 -4.58
N SER A 114 0.83 -0.88 -5.41
CA SER A 114 1.94 0.03 -5.11
C SER A 114 1.73 1.43 -5.69
N ALA A 115 1.68 2.44 -4.81
CA ALA A 115 1.60 3.83 -5.24
C ALA A 115 2.82 4.26 -6.08
N VAL A 116 4.02 3.79 -5.73
CA VAL A 116 5.23 4.14 -6.47
C VAL A 116 5.20 3.54 -7.88
N ALA A 117 4.73 2.29 -8.00
CA ALA A 117 4.56 1.65 -9.30
C ALA A 117 3.54 2.42 -10.14
N ASP A 118 2.36 2.75 -9.60
CA ASP A 118 1.31 3.52 -10.27
C ASP A 118 1.80 4.86 -10.81
N VAL A 119 2.50 5.64 -9.97
CA VAL A 119 3.04 6.94 -10.42
C VAL A 119 4.09 6.76 -11.52
N SER A 120 4.92 5.72 -11.43
CA SER A 120 5.95 5.46 -12.44
C SER A 120 5.38 4.94 -13.77
N SER A 121 4.31 4.15 -13.74
CA SER A 121 3.70 3.53 -14.92
C SER A 121 2.60 4.41 -15.50
N LEU A 122 1.47 4.56 -14.82
CA LEU A 122 0.34 5.38 -15.26
C LEU A 122 0.72 6.85 -15.34
N GLY A 123 1.45 7.36 -14.34
CA GLY A 123 1.86 8.76 -14.33
C GLY A 123 2.72 9.14 -15.54
N SER A 124 3.54 8.22 -16.05
CA SER A 124 4.35 8.45 -17.27
C SER A 124 3.53 8.67 -18.53
N ILE A 125 2.26 8.25 -18.52
CA ILE A 125 1.31 8.42 -19.62
C ILE A 125 0.41 9.61 -19.34
N VAL A 126 -0.24 9.62 -18.17
CA VAL A 126 -1.31 10.58 -17.86
C VAL A 126 -0.77 11.97 -17.58
N ILE A 127 0.37 12.12 -16.88
CA ILE A 127 0.95 13.44 -16.59
C ILE A 127 1.30 14.19 -17.89
N PRO A 128 2.08 13.60 -18.84
CA PRO A 128 2.35 14.28 -20.11
C PRO A 128 1.09 14.57 -20.93
N MET A 129 0.09 13.68 -20.92
CA MET A 129 -1.19 13.90 -21.61
C MET A 129 -1.95 15.10 -21.04
N MET A 130 -2.06 15.19 -19.72
CA MET A 130 -2.68 16.34 -19.04
C MET A 130 -1.95 17.64 -19.37
N LYS A 131 -0.62 17.66 -19.30
CA LYS A 131 0.18 18.85 -19.66
C LYS A 131 -0.05 19.27 -21.11
N LYS A 132 -0.07 18.32 -22.05
CA LYS A 132 -0.33 18.60 -23.47
C LYS A 132 -1.73 19.20 -23.72
N GLN A 133 -2.71 18.84 -22.88
CA GLN A 133 -4.05 19.41 -22.92
C GLN A 133 -4.18 20.74 -22.14
N GLY A 134 -3.08 21.29 -21.60
CA GLY A 134 -3.09 22.58 -20.93
C GLY A 134 -3.51 22.55 -19.46
N TYR A 135 -3.42 21.40 -18.79
CA TYR A 135 -3.56 21.33 -17.33
C TYR A 135 -2.31 21.90 -16.67
N ASP A 136 -2.48 22.49 -15.48
CA ASP A 136 -1.33 22.96 -14.69
C ASP A 136 -0.44 21.79 -14.28
N ASP A 137 0.87 21.96 -14.41
CA ASP A 137 1.88 20.94 -14.10
C ASP A 137 1.74 20.42 -12.66
N GLU A 138 1.57 21.32 -11.69
CA GLU A 138 1.41 20.97 -10.28
C GLU A 138 0.15 20.15 -10.05
N PHE A 139 -0.94 20.50 -10.72
CA PHE A 139 -2.21 19.79 -10.59
C PHE A 139 -2.10 18.37 -11.18
N ALA A 140 -1.54 18.24 -12.38
CA ALA A 140 -1.36 16.94 -13.02
C ALA A 140 -0.49 16.00 -12.17
N VAL A 141 0.63 16.49 -11.66
CA VAL A 141 1.53 15.69 -10.82
C VAL A 141 0.91 15.39 -9.47
N GLY A 142 0.38 16.41 -8.78
CA GLY A 142 -0.18 16.27 -7.44
C GLY A 142 -1.39 15.33 -7.40
N LEU A 143 -2.27 15.40 -8.40
CA LEU A 143 -3.39 14.48 -8.56
C LEU A 143 -2.90 13.04 -8.74
N THR A 144 -1.99 12.81 -9.68
CA THR A 144 -1.45 11.47 -9.98
C THR A 144 -0.80 10.84 -8.75
N VAL A 145 0.00 11.61 -8.02
CA VAL A 145 0.68 11.13 -6.81
C VAL A 145 -0.32 10.75 -5.73
N CYS A 146 -1.35 11.57 -5.52
CA CYS A 146 -2.35 11.29 -4.48
C CYS A 146 -3.33 10.18 -4.89
N SER A 147 -3.66 10.04 -6.18
CA SER A 147 -4.60 9.01 -6.64
C SER A 147 -3.94 7.63 -6.62
N ALA A 148 -2.64 7.54 -6.93
CA ALA A 148 -1.86 6.32 -6.82
C ALA A 148 -1.87 5.67 -5.42
N CYS A 149 -2.05 6.48 -4.36
CA CYS A 149 -2.22 5.96 -3.00
C CYS A 149 -3.43 5.03 -2.84
N GLN A 150 -4.41 5.11 -3.75
CA GLN A 150 -5.57 4.22 -3.78
C GLN A 150 -5.17 2.78 -4.15
N GLY A 151 -4.12 2.60 -4.95
CA GLY A 151 -3.62 1.28 -5.33
C GLY A 151 -3.05 0.45 -4.19
N ILE A 152 -2.74 1.10 -3.06
CA ILE A 152 -2.34 0.38 -1.85
C ILE A 152 -3.56 -0.20 -1.12
N ILE A 153 -4.72 0.45 -1.25
CA ILE A 153 -5.94 0.17 -0.48
C ILE A 153 -6.94 -0.67 -1.29
N ILE A 154 -7.06 -0.42 -2.60
CA ILE A 154 -7.92 -1.20 -3.48
C ILE A 154 -7.22 -2.52 -3.80
N PRO A 155 -7.82 -3.69 -3.52
CA PRO A 155 -7.14 -4.96 -3.71
C PRO A 155 -7.12 -5.46 -5.15
N PRO A 156 -6.25 -6.45 -5.45
CA PRO A 156 -5.20 -7.02 -4.58
C PRO A 156 -4.04 -6.08 -4.22
N SER A 157 -3.54 -6.19 -2.99
CA SER A 157 -2.42 -5.39 -2.48
C SER A 157 -1.46 -6.25 -1.68
N HIS A 158 -0.19 -6.29 -2.09
CA HIS A 158 0.85 -7.04 -1.38
C HIS A 158 1.13 -6.46 0.02
N ASN A 159 0.88 -5.15 0.22
CA ASN A 159 0.97 -4.50 1.53
C ASN A 159 -0.01 -5.09 2.55
N MET A 160 -1.20 -5.52 2.11
CA MET A 160 -2.16 -6.21 2.99
C MET A 160 -1.64 -7.57 3.47
N ILE A 161 -0.84 -8.25 2.65
CA ILE A 161 -0.24 -9.55 3.00
C ILE A 161 0.89 -9.35 4.02
N ILE A 162 1.71 -8.31 3.82
CA ILE A 162 2.73 -7.89 4.78
C ILE A 162 2.07 -7.53 6.12
N TYR A 163 0.94 -6.83 6.10
CA TYR A 163 0.17 -6.53 7.30
C TYR A 163 -0.39 -7.79 7.98
N ALA A 164 -1.00 -8.72 7.21
CA ALA A 164 -1.50 -9.98 7.76
C ALA A 164 -0.39 -10.79 8.44
N PHE A 165 0.81 -10.80 7.84
CA PHE A 165 2.00 -11.39 8.44
C PHE A 165 2.41 -10.66 9.73
N ALA A 166 2.46 -9.33 9.71
CA ALA A 166 2.80 -8.51 10.88
C ALA A 166 1.82 -8.68 12.05
N VAL A 167 0.53 -8.91 11.75
CA VAL A 167 -0.48 -9.27 12.75
C VAL A 167 -0.23 -10.66 13.31
N GLY A 168 0.11 -11.63 12.46
CA GLY A 168 0.46 -12.98 12.89
C GLY A 168 1.63 -12.98 13.87
N THR A 169 2.68 -12.21 13.58
CA THR A 169 3.82 -12.05 14.50
C THR A 169 3.40 -11.30 15.76
N ALA A 170 2.71 -10.16 15.65
CA ALA A 170 2.22 -9.40 16.81
C ALA A 170 1.33 -10.23 17.75
N SER A 171 0.47 -11.07 17.20
CA SER A 171 -0.43 -11.94 17.95
C SER A 171 0.31 -13.05 18.68
N GLN A 172 1.34 -13.65 18.07
CA GLN A 172 2.22 -14.61 18.75
C GLN A 172 2.91 -13.97 19.96
N LEU A 173 3.32 -12.71 19.79
CA LEU A 173 4.07 -11.96 20.80
C LEU A 173 3.20 -11.53 21.99
N ALA A 174 1.89 -11.38 21.79
CA ALA A 174 0.95 -10.97 22.83
C ALA A 174 0.49 -12.12 23.77
N GLY A 175 0.95 -13.36 23.56
CA GLY A 175 0.66 -14.49 24.46
C GLY A 175 -0.80 -15.00 24.44
N GLY A 176 -1.60 -14.58 23.45
CA GLY A 176 -2.98 -15.02 23.22
C GLY A 176 -3.09 -16.04 22.10
N SER A 177 -4.33 -16.43 21.74
CA SER A 177 -4.61 -17.27 20.57
C SER A 177 -3.98 -16.65 19.31
N LEU A 178 -3.30 -17.48 18.51
CA LEU A 178 -2.72 -17.06 17.24
C LEU A 178 -3.81 -16.52 16.31
N LEU A 179 -3.85 -15.20 16.14
CA LEU A 179 -4.75 -14.53 15.22
C LEU A 179 -4.10 -14.50 13.85
N VAL A 180 -4.47 -15.46 13.00
CA VAL A 180 -4.11 -15.46 11.59
C VAL A 180 -5.17 -14.67 10.84
N LEU A 181 -4.79 -13.51 10.33
CA LEU A 181 -5.72 -12.65 9.61
C LEU A 181 -5.96 -13.17 8.20
N SER A 182 -7.21 -13.40 7.84
CA SER A 182 -7.59 -13.78 6.48
C SER A 182 -7.29 -12.66 5.48
N VAL A 183 -6.43 -12.94 4.49
CA VAL A 183 -6.11 -12.01 3.40
C VAL A 183 -7.37 -11.67 2.60
N GLY A 184 -8.30 -12.62 2.42
CA GLY A 184 -9.58 -12.36 1.74
C GLY A 184 -10.44 -11.32 2.46
N LYS A 185 -10.48 -11.38 3.80
CA LYS A 185 -11.18 -10.36 4.60
C LYS A 185 -10.52 -8.98 4.49
N LEU A 186 -9.20 -8.93 4.48
CA LEU A 186 -8.46 -7.68 4.23
C LEU A 186 -8.75 -7.11 2.85
N PHE A 187 -8.78 -7.95 1.81
CA PHE A 187 -9.15 -7.52 0.47
C PHE A 187 -10.56 -6.91 0.48
N LEU A 188 -11.56 -7.61 0.99
CA LEU A 188 -12.91 -7.06 1.10
C LEU A 188 -12.98 -5.76 1.91
N GLY A 189 -12.19 -5.66 2.98
CA GLY A 189 -12.13 -4.48 3.83
C GLY A 189 -11.53 -3.25 3.14
N GLY A 190 -10.69 -3.44 2.13
CA GLY A 190 -10.05 -2.34 1.39
C GLY A 190 -10.91 -1.69 0.31
N TYR A 191 -11.86 -2.44 -0.29
CA TYR A 191 -12.64 -1.93 -1.42
C TYR A 191 -13.42 -0.65 -1.10
N LEU A 192 -14.25 -0.67 -0.06
CA LEU A 192 -15.12 0.46 0.23
C LEU A 192 -14.32 1.70 0.72
N PRO A 193 -13.31 1.58 1.60
CA PRO A 193 -12.36 2.65 1.90
C PRO A 193 -11.62 3.21 0.68
N GLY A 194 -11.14 2.34 -0.21
CA GLY A 194 -10.45 2.74 -1.44
C GLY A 194 -11.38 3.48 -2.41
N ILE A 195 -12.61 2.98 -2.60
CA ILE A 195 -13.64 3.65 -3.41
C ILE A 195 -14.03 4.98 -2.79
N LEU A 196 -14.20 5.07 -1.48
CA LEU A 196 -14.49 6.33 -0.78
C LEU A 196 -13.38 7.37 -1.02
N MET A 197 -12.12 6.95 -0.93
CA MET A 197 -10.97 7.80 -1.24
C MET A 197 -10.96 8.23 -2.70
N GLY A 198 -11.28 7.32 -3.63
CA GLY A 198 -11.45 7.63 -5.06
C GLY A 198 -12.57 8.63 -5.35
N LEU A 199 -13.76 8.41 -4.78
CA LEU A 199 -14.93 9.27 -4.96
C LEU A 199 -14.71 10.67 -4.40
N THR A 200 -14.13 10.79 -3.21
CA THR A 200 -13.79 12.10 -2.63
C THR A 200 -12.79 12.86 -3.51
N MET A 201 -11.79 12.15 -4.06
CA MET A 201 -10.83 12.74 -4.98
C MET A 201 -11.45 13.14 -6.33
N LEU A 202 -12.36 12.32 -6.87
CA LEU A 202 -13.11 12.65 -8.09
C LEU A 202 -13.92 13.93 -7.92
N VAL A 203 -14.60 14.10 -6.77
CA VAL A 203 -15.36 15.31 -6.47
C VAL A 203 -14.45 16.54 -6.44
N ILE A 204 -13.32 16.47 -5.72
CA ILE A 204 -12.37 17.59 -5.63
C ILE A 204 -11.73 17.89 -7.00
N ALA A 205 -11.34 16.87 -7.75
CA ALA A 205 -10.79 17.01 -9.10
C ALA A 205 -11.80 17.68 -10.05
N LEU A 206 -13.08 17.28 -10.00
CA LEU A 206 -14.15 17.88 -10.80
C LEU A 206 -14.38 19.35 -10.44
N VAL A 207 -14.42 19.68 -9.14
CA VAL A 207 -14.58 21.07 -8.67
C VAL A 207 -13.42 21.95 -9.17
N ILE A 208 -12.18 21.46 -9.05
CA ILE A 208 -11.00 22.19 -9.54
C ILE A 208 -11.04 22.32 -11.06
N ALA A 209 -11.40 21.26 -11.78
CA ALA A 209 -11.50 21.27 -13.24
C ALA A 209 -12.51 22.29 -13.76
N ILE A 210 -13.68 22.39 -13.11
CA ILE A 210 -14.70 23.38 -13.46
C ILE A 210 -14.19 24.80 -13.17
N ARG A 211 -13.57 25.02 -12.00
CA ARG A 211 -13.05 26.35 -11.62
C ARG A 211 -11.91 26.83 -12.51
N ARG A 212 -11.01 25.93 -12.90
CA ARG A 212 -9.86 26.22 -13.78
C ARG A 212 -10.18 26.10 -15.27
N LYS A 213 -11.42 25.73 -15.62
CA LYS A 213 -11.92 25.59 -17.02
C LYS A 213 -11.06 24.65 -17.86
N TYR A 214 -10.62 23.53 -17.29
CA TYR A 214 -9.87 22.52 -18.05
C TYR A 214 -10.71 21.91 -19.18
N PRO A 215 -10.05 21.46 -20.28
CA PRO A 215 -10.75 20.97 -21.45
C PRO A 215 -11.53 19.68 -21.16
N ARG A 216 -12.57 19.46 -21.96
CA ARG A 216 -13.33 18.20 -21.99
C ARG A 216 -12.69 17.26 -22.99
N GLY A 217 -12.66 15.97 -22.67
CA GLY A 217 -12.22 14.94 -23.60
C GLY A 217 -13.24 14.71 -24.71
N GLU A 218 -12.76 14.18 -25.83
CA GLU A 218 -13.61 13.72 -26.93
C GLU A 218 -14.35 12.44 -26.52
N GLY A 219 -15.58 12.27 -27.03
CA GLY A 219 -16.37 11.07 -26.79
C GLY A 219 -15.99 9.93 -27.75
N HIS A 220 -16.16 8.70 -27.30
CA HIS A 220 -15.99 7.50 -28.13
C HIS A 220 -17.30 7.14 -28.85
N THR A 221 -17.19 6.56 -30.04
CA THR A 221 -18.35 5.95 -30.73
C THR A 221 -18.77 4.66 -30.03
N PHE A 222 -20.01 4.18 -30.27
CA PHE A 222 -20.51 2.94 -29.65
C PHE A 222 -19.66 1.70 -30.01
N LYS A 223 -19.14 1.64 -31.24
CA LYS A 223 -18.26 0.54 -31.67
C LYS A 223 -16.92 0.57 -30.95
N GLU A 224 -16.30 1.75 -30.82
CA GLU A 224 -15.06 1.94 -30.06
C GLU A 224 -15.25 1.64 -28.58
N ALA A 225 -16.40 2.03 -28.00
CA ALA A 225 -16.74 1.76 -26.61
C ALA A 225 -16.75 0.26 -26.29
N ILE A 226 -17.32 -0.57 -27.16
CA ILE A 226 -17.33 -2.04 -26.96
C ILE A 226 -15.92 -2.62 -27.00
N VAL A 227 -15.09 -2.18 -27.95
CA VAL A 227 -13.70 -2.66 -28.07
C VAL A 227 -12.90 -2.28 -26.82
N ILE A 228 -12.98 -1.02 -26.39
CA ILE A 228 -12.31 -0.53 -25.17
C ILE A 228 -12.78 -1.29 -23.93
N LEU A 229 -14.09 -1.57 -23.84
CA LEU A 229 -14.66 -2.28 -22.71
C LEU A 229 -14.17 -3.73 -22.65
N LEU A 230 -14.13 -4.44 -23.77
CA LEU A 230 -13.61 -5.81 -23.83
C LEU A 230 -12.11 -5.86 -23.52
N ASP A 231 -11.33 -4.94 -24.10
CA ASP A 231 -9.88 -4.87 -23.87
C ASP A 231 -9.54 -4.54 -22.41
N GLY A 232 -10.25 -3.59 -21.82
CA GLY A 232 -10.08 -3.20 -20.42
C GLY A 232 -10.61 -4.27 -19.44
N PHE A 233 -11.71 -4.95 -19.78
CA PHE A 233 -12.26 -6.03 -18.96
C PHE A 233 -11.28 -7.19 -18.83
N LEU A 234 -10.59 -7.57 -19.92
CA LEU A 234 -9.53 -8.59 -19.88
C LEU A 234 -8.39 -8.23 -18.91
N ALA A 235 -8.03 -6.94 -18.82
CA ALA A 235 -7.02 -6.51 -17.84
C ALA A 235 -7.54 -6.58 -16.40
N MET A 236 -8.79 -6.20 -16.17
CA MET A 236 -9.44 -6.22 -14.85
C MET A 236 -9.77 -7.63 -14.37
N CYS A 237 -9.91 -8.59 -15.28
CA CYS A 237 -10.11 -10.00 -14.94
C CYS A 237 -9.03 -10.54 -14.00
N THR A 238 -7.79 -10.04 -14.05
CA THR A 238 -6.75 -10.45 -13.10
C THR A 238 -7.14 -10.13 -11.66
N ALA A 239 -7.62 -8.90 -11.39
CA ALA A 239 -8.07 -8.51 -10.06
C ALA A 239 -9.30 -9.34 -9.61
N LEU A 240 -10.21 -9.64 -10.54
CA LEU A 240 -11.37 -10.49 -10.28
C LEU A 240 -11.00 -11.95 -9.98
N ILE A 241 -10.04 -12.53 -10.69
CA ILE A 241 -9.52 -13.88 -10.42
C ILE A 241 -8.95 -13.95 -9.01
N VAL A 242 -8.14 -12.95 -8.65
CA VAL A 242 -7.49 -12.91 -7.34
C VAL A 242 -8.52 -12.74 -6.22
N VAL A 243 -9.29 -11.66 -6.26
CA VAL A 243 -10.21 -11.32 -5.17
C VAL A 243 -11.39 -12.28 -5.14
N GLY A 244 -12.02 -12.53 -6.30
CA GLY A 244 -13.15 -13.45 -6.40
C GLY A 244 -12.77 -14.86 -5.99
N GLY A 245 -11.63 -15.37 -6.45
CA GLY A 245 -11.14 -16.69 -6.09
C GLY A 245 -10.88 -16.87 -4.59
N VAL A 246 -10.29 -15.86 -3.95
CA VAL A 246 -10.02 -15.88 -2.50
C VAL A 246 -11.28 -15.71 -1.67
N VAL A 247 -12.19 -14.81 -2.06
CA VAL A 247 -13.43 -14.53 -1.33
C VAL A 247 -14.40 -15.71 -1.39
N ILE A 248 -14.56 -16.32 -2.57
CA ILE A 248 -15.41 -17.51 -2.75
C ILE A 248 -14.78 -18.75 -2.09
N GLY A 249 -13.48 -18.71 -1.78
CA GLY A 249 -12.77 -19.79 -1.12
C GLY A 249 -12.35 -20.92 -2.05
N VAL A 250 -12.30 -20.65 -3.36
CA VAL A 250 -11.76 -21.58 -4.37
C VAL A 250 -10.24 -21.68 -4.23
N PHE A 251 -9.60 -20.55 -3.91
CA PHE A 251 -8.15 -20.44 -3.78
C PHE A 251 -7.77 -19.79 -2.45
N THR A 252 -6.62 -20.18 -1.92
CA THR A 252 -5.87 -19.34 -0.97
C THR A 252 -5.27 -18.12 -1.67
N ALA A 253 -4.85 -17.11 -0.93
CA ALA A 253 -4.23 -15.92 -1.52
C ALA A 253 -2.97 -16.26 -2.34
N THR A 254 -2.18 -17.24 -1.91
CA THR A 254 -0.98 -17.70 -2.62
C THR A 254 -1.34 -18.39 -3.94
N GLU A 255 -2.32 -19.30 -3.92
CA GLU A 255 -2.79 -19.97 -5.13
C GLU A 255 -3.40 -18.98 -6.12
N ALA A 256 -4.23 -18.05 -5.63
CA ALA A 256 -4.85 -17.03 -6.45
C ALA A 256 -3.81 -16.13 -7.13
N ALA A 257 -2.76 -15.73 -6.40
CA ALA A 257 -1.63 -14.98 -6.96
C ALA A 257 -0.87 -15.78 -8.03
N ALA A 258 -0.63 -17.09 -7.81
CA ALA A 258 0.03 -17.95 -8.79
C ALA A 258 -0.79 -18.08 -10.08
N PHE A 259 -2.11 -18.32 -9.98
CA PHE A 259 -3.00 -18.33 -11.15
C PHE A 259 -3.03 -16.97 -11.85
N ALA A 260 -2.99 -15.88 -11.10
CA ALA A 260 -2.97 -14.53 -11.67
C ALA A 260 -1.67 -14.23 -12.44
N VAL A 261 -0.52 -14.75 -12.02
CA VAL A 261 0.74 -14.68 -12.79
C VAL A 261 0.61 -15.42 -14.12
N ILE A 262 0.04 -16.64 -14.11
CA ILE A 262 -0.18 -17.42 -15.34
C ILE A 262 -1.12 -16.66 -16.28
N TYR A 263 -2.21 -16.12 -15.75
CA TYR A 263 -3.16 -15.33 -16.51
C TYR A 263 -2.51 -14.07 -17.11
N ALA A 264 -1.77 -13.31 -16.30
CA ALA A 264 -1.05 -12.12 -16.74
C ALA A 264 -0.04 -12.43 -17.86
N PHE A 265 0.67 -13.57 -17.75
CA PHE A 265 1.59 -14.05 -18.78
C PHE A 265 0.86 -14.34 -20.11
N ILE A 266 -0.24 -15.09 -20.06
CA ILE A 266 -1.03 -15.41 -21.27
C ILE A 266 -1.57 -14.14 -21.92
N ILE A 267 -2.16 -13.25 -21.13
CA ILE A 267 -2.75 -12.00 -21.61
C ILE A 267 -1.69 -11.11 -22.25
N THR A 268 -0.56 -10.91 -21.58
CA THR A 268 0.50 -10.00 -22.04
C THR A 268 1.18 -10.50 -23.31
N PHE A 269 1.61 -11.77 -23.34
CA PHE A 269 2.46 -12.28 -24.42
C PHE A 269 1.68 -12.88 -25.60
N PHE A 270 0.49 -13.46 -25.36
CA PHE A 270 -0.25 -14.20 -26.40
C PHE A 270 -1.48 -13.47 -26.92
N ILE A 271 -2.19 -12.74 -26.05
CA ILE A 271 -3.43 -12.03 -26.41
C ILE A 271 -3.11 -10.60 -26.85
N TYR A 272 -2.53 -9.78 -25.98
CA TYR A 272 -2.16 -8.40 -26.30
C TYR A 272 -0.93 -8.30 -27.21
N ARG A 273 -0.01 -9.27 -27.10
CA ARG A 273 1.20 -9.37 -27.94
C ARG A 273 2.03 -8.07 -27.99
N GLU A 274 2.07 -7.33 -26.89
CA GLU A 274 2.78 -6.04 -26.84
C GLU A 274 4.28 -6.18 -26.61
N ALA A 275 4.70 -7.29 -26.01
CA ALA A 275 6.09 -7.56 -25.68
C ALA A 275 6.54 -8.90 -26.29
N PRO A 276 7.77 -8.98 -26.83
CA PRO A 276 8.34 -10.26 -27.23
C PRO A 276 8.61 -11.13 -25.99
N LEU A 277 8.50 -12.46 -26.13
CA LEU A 277 8.73 -13.39 -25.00
C LEU A 277 10.10 -13.20 -24.33
N LEU A 278 11.13 -12.77 -25.08
CA LEU A 278 12.46 -12.50 -24.50
C LEU A 278 12.43 -11.41 -23.42
N ARG A 279 11.47 -10.49 -23.49
CA ARG A 279 11.31 -9.42 -22.50
C ARG A 279 10.85 -9.95 -21.14
N PHE A 280 10.25 -11.14 -21.09
CA PHE A 280 9.88 -11.82 -19.86
C PHE A 280 11.07 -11.98 -18.90
N VAL A 281 12.29 -12.25 -19.42
CA VAL A 281 13.50 -12.36 -18.59
C VAL A 281 13.82 -11.03 -17.90
N LYS A 282 13.65 -9.91 -18.61
CA LYS A 282 13.85 -8.57 -18.04
C LYS A 282 12.79 -8.24 -16.98
N THR A 283 11.54 -8.64 -17.21
CA THR A 283 10.44 -8.53 -16.24
C THR A 283 10.75 -9.33 -14.97
N LEU A 284 11.23 -10.57 -15.10
CA LEU A 284 11.66 -11.39 -13.96
C LEU A 284 12.81 -10.75 -13.19
N TYR A 285 13.83 -10.22 -13.87
CA TYR A 285 14.93 -9.52 -13.22
C TYR A 285 14.46 -8.29 -12.45
N SER A 286 13.52 -7.52 -13.00
CA SER A 286 12.94 -6.36 -12.32
C SER A 286 12.12 -6.77 -11.10
N SER A 287 11.33 -7.83 -11.23
CA SER A 287 10.58 -8.44 -10.12
C SER A 287 11.49 -8.95 -9.01
N LEU A 288 12.62 -9.58 -9.37
CA LEU A 288 13.62 -10.09 -8.41
C LEU A 288 14.27 -8.97 -7.60
N LYS A 289 14.53 -7.80 -8.20
CA LYS A 289 15.07 -6.64 -7.46
C LYS A 289 14.07 -6.16 -6.41
N THR A 290 12.81 -5.99 -6.77
CA THR A 290 11.75 -5.61 -5.83
C THR A 290 11.59 -6.64 -4.73
N LEU A 291 11.59 -7.93 -5.10
CA LEU A 291 11.49 -9.03 -4.16
C LEU A 291 12.66 -9.07 -3.17
N ALA A 292 13.90 -8.87 -3.64
CA ALA A 292 15.09 -8.86 -2.79
C ALA A 292 15.00 -7.79 -1.71
N ILE A 293 14.53 -6.59 -2.05
CA ILE A 293 14.31 -5.49 -1.11
C ILE A 293 13.26 -5.89 -0.07
N VAL A 294 12.09 -6.35 -0.52
CA VAL A 294 10.96 -6.69 0.38
C VAL A 294 11.32 -7.86 1.30
N MET A 295 11.89 -8.95 0.77
CA MET A 295 12.21 -10.15 1.56
C MET A 295 13.34 -9.89 2.56
N SER A 296 14.35 -9.11 2.18
CA SER A 296 15.44 -8.74 3.09
C SER A 296 14.94 -7.84 4.22
N LEU A 297 13.99 -6.96 3.92
CA LEU A 297 13.34 -6.12 4.91
C LEU A 297 12.48 -6.94 5.88
N ILE A 298 11.70 -7.91 5.40
CA ILE A 298 10.94 -8.84 6.25
C ILE A 298 11.88 -9.63 7.19
N ALA A 299 13.01 -10.12 6.67
CA ALA A 299 14.01 -10.84 7.47
C ALA A 299 14.53 -9.95 8.62
N ALA A 300 15.01 -8.74 8.29
CA ALA A 300 15.54 -7.80 9.26
C ALA A 300 14.49 -7.34 10.29
N ALA A 301 13.27 -7.06 9.82
CA ALA A 301 12.16 -6.66 10.67
C ALA A 301 11.71 -7.78 11.62
N SER A 302 11.83 -9.05 11.21
CA SER A 302 11.49 -10.18 12.08
C SER A 302 12.41 -10.24 13.30
N ALA A 303 13.73 -10.07 13.09
CA ALA A 303 14.68 -9.97 14.20
C ALA A 303 14.45 -8.73 15.08
N PHE A 304 14.16 -7.58 14.46
CA PHE A 304 13.85 -6.34 15.19
C PHE A 304 12.56 -6.49 16.03
N GLY A 305 11.50 -7.03 15.46
CA GLY A 305 10.21 -7.28 16.12
C GLY A 305 10.32 -8.29 17.26
N TYR A 306 11.13 -9.33 17.10
CA TYR A 306 11.46 -10.27 18.17
C TYR A 306 12.08 -9.56 19.38
N LEU A 307 13.04 -8.65 19.16
CA LEU A 307 13.67 -7.89 20.23
C LEU A 307 12.74 -6.85 20.85
N LEU A 308 11.91 -6.16 20.06
CA LEU A 308 10.88 -5.26 20.59
C LEU A 308 9.97 -5.98 21.58
N SER A 309 9.53 -7.19 21.23
CA SER A 309 8.69 -8.00 22.10
C SER A 309 9.44 -8.47 23.34
N ARG A 310 10.68 -8.97 23.18
CA ARG A 310 11.50 -9.41 24.30
C ARG A 310 11.76 -8.29 25.30
N LEU A 311 11.93 -7.07 24.82
CA LEU A 311 12.12 -5.87 25.63
C LEU A 311 10.80 -5.23 26.10
N GLN A 312 9.65 -5.82 25.76
CA GLN A 312 8.32 -5.34 26.09
C GLN A 312 8.03 -3.89 25.63
N VAL A 313 8.64 -3.47 24.52
CA VAL A 313 8.40 -2.14 23.95
C VAL A 313 6.91 -1.92 23.62
N PRO A 314 6.17 -2.88 23.03
CA PRO A 314 4.73 -2.69 22.82
C PRO A 314 3.94 -2.42 24.10
N ARG A 315 4.28 -3.09 25.22
CA ARG A 315 3.65 -2.86 26.52
C ARG A 315 3.93 -1.44 27.03
N LEU A 316 5.18 -1.00 26.96
CA LEU A 316 5.57 0.36 27.35
C LEU A 316 4.88 1.43 26.51
N THR A 317 4.78 1.23 25.20
CA THR A 317 4.07 2.15 24.31
C THR A 317 2.58 2.18 24.64
N THR A 318 1.98 1.04 24.98
CA THR A 318 0.58 0.95 25.43
C THR A 318 0.37 1.78 26.71
N GLU A 319 1.21 1.58 27.72
CA GLU A 319 1.14 2.30 28.99
C GLU A 319 1.33 3.81 28.80
N TRP A 320 2.29 4.21 27.95
CA TRP A 320 2.53 5.62 27.61
C TRP A 320 1.34 6.26 26.89
N LEU A 321 0.79 5.61 25.85
CA LEU A 321 -0.37 6.12 25.13
C LEU A 321 -1.60 6.27 26.04
N LEU A 322 -1.86 5.28 26.88
CA LEU A 322 -2.97 5.32 27.84
C LEU A 322 -2.76 6.35 28.95
N SER A 323 -1.52 6.71 29.27
CA SER A 323 -1.23 7.82 30.19
C SER A 323 -1.63 9.19 29.64
N ILE A 324 -1.72 9.33 28.31
CA ILE A 324 -2.16 10.56 27.65
C ILE A 324 -3.69 10.61 27.61
N THR A 325 -4.33 9.51 27.19
CA THR A 325 -5.78 9.41 27.08
C THR A 325 -6.25 7.96 27.11
N ASP A 326 -7.38 7.73 27.79
CA ASP A 326 -8.16 6.49 27.77
C ASP A 326 -9.37 6.58 26.82
N ASN A 327 -9.72 7.78 26.35
CA ASN A 327 -10.79 7.99 25.38
C ASN A 327 -10.44 7.36 24.02
N TYR A 328 -11.31 6.43 23.57
CA TYR A 328 -11.16 5.68 22.33
C TYR A 328 -10.93 6.57 21.10
N TYR A 329 -11.74 7.61 20.95
CA TYR A 329 -11.68 8.50 19.79
C TYR A 329 -10.43 9.37 19.79
N LEU A 330 -10.03 9.88 20.96
CA LEU A 330 -8.82 10.70 21.07
C LEU A 330 -7.55 9.87 20.84
N LEU A 331 -7.55 8.62 21.29
CA LEU A 331 -6.42 7.73 21.04
C LEU A 331 -6.28 7.42 19.54
N LEU A 332 -7.37 7.13 18.83
CA LEU A 332 -7.34 6.93 17.39
C LEU A 332 -6.80 8.17 16.64
N LEU A 333 -7.17 9.37 17.08
CA LEU A 333 -6.62 10.60 16.53
C LEU A 333 -5.10 10.70 16.73
N LEU A 334 -4.62 10.42 17.94
CA LEU A 334 -3.18 10.43 18.26
C LEU A 334 -2.42 9.41 17.41
N VAL A 335 -2.96 8.20 17.27
CA VAL A 335 -2.35 7.15 16.44
C VAL A 335 -2.32 7.56 14.97
N ASN A 336 -3.40 8.13 14.43
CA ASN A 336 -3.41 8.64 13.05
C ASN A 336 -2.35 9.73 12.85
N ILE A 337 -2.27 10.72 13.73
CA ILE A 337 -1.25 11.78 13.64
C ILE A 337 0.16 11.17 13.66
N MET A 338 0.41 10.23 14.59
CA MET A 338 1.69 9.54 14.68
C MET A 338 2.02 8.78 13.38
N LEU A 339 1.08 8.00 12.85
CA LEU A 339 1.28 7.22 11.63
C LEU A 339 1.48 8.10 10.40
N LEU A 340 0.76 9.24 10.29
CA LEU A 340 0.97 10.23 9.23
C LEU A 340 2.39 10.79 9.27
N ILE A 341 2.87 11.21 10.45
CA ILE A 341 4.23 11.75 10.61
C ILE A 341 5.29 10.70 10.24
N LEU A 342 5.15 9.48 10.76
CA LEU A 342 6.08 8.38 10.47
C LEU A 342 6.07 8.02 8.98
N GLY A 343 4.88 7.99 8.36
CA GLY A 343 4.68 7.73 6.95
C GLY A 343 5.39 8.72 6.02
N CYS A 344 5.60 9.97 6.46
CA CYS A 344 6.31 10.98 5.67
C CYS A 344 7.83 10.71 5.59
N ILE A 345 8.37 9.92 6.52
CA ILE A 345 9.82 9.72 6.72
C ILE A 345 10.29 8.38 6.14
N MET A 346 9.48 7.34 6.29
CA MET A 346 9.88 5.97 5.98
C MET A 346 8.98 5.33 4.92
N ASP A 347 9.53 4.33 4.22
CA ASP A 347 8.77 3.52 3.29
C ASP A 347 7.66 2.71 4.00
N MET A 348 6.68 2.25 3.23
CA MET A 348 5.48 1.60 3.74
C MET A 348 5.74 0.23 4.37
N THR A 349 6.51 -0.63 3.68
CA THR A 349 6.83 -1.99 4.15
C THR A 349 7.41 -2.01 5.58
N PRO A 350 8.46 -1.23 5.91
CA PRO A 350 9.01 -1.23 7.26
C PRO A 350 8.06 -0.64 8.29
N LEU A 351 7.25 0.37 7.93
CA LEU A 351 6.27 0.93 8.87
C LEU A 351 5.17 -0.07 9.21
N ILE A 352 4.70 -0.88 8.27
CA ILE A 352 3.75 -1.96 8.56
C ILE A 352 4.37 -2.93 9.58
N LEU A 353 5.61 -3.36 9.36
CA LEU A 353 6.27 -4.37 10.20
C LEU A 353 6.64 -3.85 11.60
N ILE A 354 6.87 -2.54 11.76
CA ILE A 354 7.22 -1.93 13.05
C ILE A 354 5.96 -1.46 13.80
N CYS A 355 5.07 -0.73 13.13
CA CYS A 355 3.93 -0.10 13.79
C CYS A 355 2.86 -1.12 14.18
N THR A 356 2.67 -2.17 13.38
CA THR A 356 1.68 -3.22 13.69
C THR A 356 1.93 -3.87 15.06
N PRO A 357 3.11 -4.47 15.35
CA PRO A 357 3.33 -5.09 16.67
C PRO A 357 3.31 -4.11 17.84
N ILE A 358 3.55 -2.82 17.60
CA ILE A 358 3.51 -1.79 18.63
C ILE A 358 2.06 -1.36 18.94
N LEU A 359 1.25 -1.14 17.91
CA LEU A 359 -0.10 -0.58 18.03
C LEU A 359 -1.20 -1.64 18.16
N PHE A 360 -0.97 -2.85 17.64
CA PHE A 360 -1.93 -3.94 17.67
C PHE A 360 -2.37 -4.31 19.11
N PRO A 361 -1.46 -4.44 20.11
CA PRO A 361 -1.89 -4.72 21.48
C PRO A 361 -2.77 -3.62 22.09
N VAL A 362 -2.57 -2.37 21.67
CA VAL A 362 -3.35 -1.21 22.15
C VAL A 362 -4.74 -1.21 21.52
N LEU A 363 -4.80 -1.16 20.19
CA LEU A 363 -6.06 -0.91 19.49
C LEU A 363 -6.92 -2.17 19.38
N VAL A 364 -6.30 -3.31 19.07
CA VAL A 364 -7.03 -4.57 18.84
C VAL A 364 -7.28 -5.30 20.16
N LEU A 365 -6.22 -5.59 20.92
CA LEU A 365 -6.35 -6.46 22.10
C LEU A 365 -6.97 -5.75 23.31
N LYS A 366 -6.64 -4.47 23.55
CA LYS A 366 -7.19 -3.72 24.69
C LYS A 366 -8.50 -3.02 24.38
N MET A 367 -8.62 -2.42 23.20
CA MET A 367 -9.78 -1.58 22.85
C MET A 367 -10.80 -2.29 21.97
N GLY A 368 -10.53 -3.51 21.53
CA GLY A 368 -11.48 -4.32 20.77
C GLY A 368 -11.70 -3.85 19.33
N MET A 369 -10.77 -3.09 18.74
CA MET A 369 -10.83 -2.75 17.32
C MET A 369 -10.65 -4.00 16.47
N ASP A 370 -11.46 -4.18 15.43
CA ASP A 370 -11.28 -5.30 14.51
C ASP A 370 -9.92 -5.21 13.78
N PRO A 371 -9.14 -6.30 13.68
CA PRO A 371 -7.83 -6.29 13.05
C PRO A 371 -7.86 -5.97 11.55
N VAL A 372 -8.95 -6.26 10.84
CA VAL A 372 -9.13 -5.82 9.44
C VAL A 372 -9.28 -4.31 9.42
N HIS A 373 -10.11 -3.76 10.30
CA HIS A 373 -10.34 -2.32 10.40
C HIS A 373 -9.07 -1.56 10.76
N PHE A 374 -8.32 -2.04 11.75
CA PHE A 374 -7.00 -1.50 12.11
C PHE A 374 -6.03 -1.54 10.93
N GLY A 375 -6.02 -2.64 10.17
CA GLY A 375 -5.18 -2.80 8.99
C GLY A 375 -5.46 -1.75 7.94
N ILE A 376 -6.72 -1.58 7.55
CA ILE A 376 -7.07 -0.59 6.52
C ILE A 376 -6.78 0.84 6.99
N MET A 377 -7.08 1.16 8.26
CA MET A 377 -6.72 2.46 8.85
C MET A 377 -5.20 2.70 8.79
N LEU A 378 -4.39 1.70 9.19
CA LEU A 378 -2.93 1.78 9.15
C LEU A 378 -2.45 1.99 7.72
N LEU A 379 -2.89 1.17 6.77
CA LEU A 379 -2.49 1.29 5.36
C LEU A 379 -2.87 2.66 4.78
N MET A 380 -4.05 3.21 5.08
CA MET A 380 -4.45 4.54 4.63
C MET A 380 -3.54 5.65 5.17
N ASN A 381 -3.18 5.60 6.45
CA ASN A 381 -2.23 6.57 7.02
C ASN A 381 -0.88 6.51 6.30
N LEU A 382 -0.35 5.30 6.11
CA LEU A 382 0.94 5.11 5.46
C LEU A 382 0.92 5.53 3.99
N SER A 383 -0.18 5.27 3.28
CA SER A 383 -0.39 5.75 1.91
C SER A 383 -0.37 7.27 1.81
N ILE A 384 -0.96 7.99 2.78
CA ILE A 384 -0.90 9.47 2.83
C ILE A 384 0.54 9.92 3.13
N GLY A 385 1.25 9.21 4.00
CA GLY A 385 2.67 9.46 4.24
C GLY A 385 3.53 9.39 2.98
N LEU A 386 3.29 8.40 2.12
CA LEU A 386 4.05 8.20 0.88
C LEU A 386 3.93 9.34 -0.14
N CYS A 387 2.87 10.14 -0.07
CA CYS A 387 2.69 11.32 -0.92
C CYS A 387 2.99 12.64 -0.22
N THR A 388 3.39 12.63 1.07
CA THR A 388 3.59 13.83 1.90
C THR A 388 5.09 14.09 2.16
N PRO A 389 5.58 15.34 2.05
CA PRO A 389 6.94 15.70 2.43
C PRO A 389 7.24 15.38 3.91
N PRO A 390 8.50 15.10 4.31
CA PRO A 390 9.74 15.49 3.63
C PRO A 390 10.35 14.44 2.69
N VAL A 391 10.01 13.16 2.83
CA VAL A 391 10.51 12.10 1.94
C VAL A 391 9.44 11.77 0.90
N GLY A 392 8.40 11.03 1.27
CA GLY A 392 7.30 10.69 0.35
C GLY A 392 7.76 10.04 -0.97
N ALA A 393 8.01 8.73 -0.98
CA ALA A 393 8.55 8.03 -2.15
C ALA A 393 7.70 8.21 -3.42
N ALA A 394 6.37 8.21 -3.30
CA ALA A 394 5.47 8.46 -4.44
C ALA A 394 5.57 9.90 -4.95
N LEU A 395 5.77 10.86 -4.03
CA LEU A 395 5.98 12.27 -4.36
C LEU A 395 7.29 12.48 -5.14
N PHE A 396 8.39 11.83 -4.74
CA PHE A 396 9.65 11.88 -5.48
C PHE A 396 9.52 11.34 -6.89
N VAL A 397 8.87 10.17 -7.05
CA VAL A 397 8.67 9.58 -8.38
C VAL A 397 7.76 10.45 -9.23
N GLY A 398 6.70 11.03 -8.64
CA GLY A 398 5.82 11.94 -9.37
C GLY A 398 6.50 13.23 -9.81
N SER A 399 7.35 13.80 -8.95
CA SER A 399 8.20 14.96 -9.28
C SER A 399 9.16 14.63 -10.42
N ALA A 400 9.79 13.45 -10.41
CA ALA A 400 10.68 13.00 -11.47
C ALA A 400 9.95 12.77 -12.81
N VAL A 401 8.83 12.07 -12.79
CA VAL A 401 7.99 11.82 -13.99
C VAL A 401 7.43 13.12 -14.55
N GLY A 402 6.95 14.00 -13.67
CA GLY A 402 6.40 15.30 -14.01
C GLY A 402 7.43 16.36 -14.35
N LYS A 403 8.73 16.10 -14.14
CA LYS A 403 9.83 17.05 -14.36
C LYS A 403 9.59 18.41 -13.67
N ILE A 404 9.07 18.39 -12.45
CA ILE A 404 8.89 19.58 -11.59
C ILE A 404 9.57 19.36 -10.25
N SER A 405 9.90 20.43 -9.52
CA SER A 405 10.48 20.30 -8.19
C SER A 405 9.49 19.68 -7.20
N ILE A 406 10.02 19.09 -6.13
CA ILE A 406 9.22 18.46 -5.07
C ILE A 406 8.32 19.47 -4.38
N GLU A 407 8.78 20.71 -4.14
CA GLU A 407 7.91 21.75 -3.59
C GLU A 407 6.71 22.04 -4.49
N ARG A 408 6.91 22.08 -5.82
CA ARG A 408 5.82 22.31 -6.77
C ARG A 408 4.85 21.13 -6.79
N ALA A 409 5.37 19.90 -6.80
CA ALA A 409 4.56 18.69 -6.71
C ALA A 409 3.74 18.65 -5.41
N SER A 410 4.37 18.95 -4.27
CA SER A 410 3.71 18.97 -2.95
C SER A 410 2.59 20.01 -2.88
N ARG A 411 2.79 21.21 -3.43
CA ARG A 411 1.70 22.21 -3.53
C ARG A 411 0.53 21.70 -4.36
N GLY A 412 0.80 20.92 -5.41
CA GLY A 412 -0.21 20.23 -6.20
C GLY A 412 -1.01 19.19 -5.42
N CYS A 413 -0.41 18.54 -4.42
CA CYS A 413 -1.05 17.53 -3.59
C CYS A 413 -1.99 18.11 -2.52
N ILE A 414 -1.78 19.36 -2.07
CA ILE A 414 -2.56 20.01 -1.00
C ILE A 414 -4.08 19.80 -1.10
N PRO A 415 -4.75 20.09 -2.24
CA PRO A 415 -6.20 19.90 -2.32
C PRO A 415 -6.62 18.43 -2.13
N PHE A 416 -5.77 17.48 -2.50
CA PHE A 416 -6.05 16.05 -2.40
C PHE A 416 -5.71 15.48 -1.03
N TYR A 417 -4.76 16.06 -0.28
CA TYR A 417 -4.56 15.70 1.13
C TYR A 417 -5.83 15.91 1.95
N ILE A 418 -6.60 16.97 1.66
CA ILE A 418 -7.90 17.19 2.31
C ILE A 418 -8.84 16.02 2.03
N SER A 419 -8.90 15.56 0.77
CA SER A 419 -9.68 14.38 0.38
C SER A 419 -9.29 13.13 1.15
N MET A 420 -7.99 12.84 1.17
CA MET A 420 -7.45 11.63 1.78
C MET A 420 -7.61 11.67 3.30
N PHE A 421 -7.44 12.84 3.92
CA PHE A 421 -7.66 13.04 5.34
C PHE A 421 -9.12 12.85 5.71
N ILE A 422 -10.07 13.40 4.94
CA ILE A 422 -11.51 13.17 5.16
C ILE A 422 -11.83 11.67 5.06
N ALA A 423 -11.35 11.00 4.01
CA ALA A 423 -11.57 9.57 3.83
C ALA A 423 -10.97 8.77 5.00
N LEU A 424 -9.75 9.12 5.45
CA LEU A 424 -9.10 8.50 6.61
C LEU A 424 -9.93 8.69 7.89
N MET A 425 -10.40 9.91 8.18
CA MET A 425 -11.21 10.17 9.38
C MET A 425 -12.53 9.40 9.33
N LEU A 426 -13.21 9.38 8.18
CA LEU A 426 -14.43 8.60 8.00
C LEU A 426 -14.19 7.12 8.25
N VAL A 427 -13.13 6.55 7.66
CA VAL A 427 -12.78 5.14 7.89
C VAL A 427 -12.49 4.93 9.37
N THR A 428 -11.57 5.71 9.96
CA THR A 428 -11.14 5.59 11.37
C THR A 428 -12.32 5.53 12.34
N TYR A 429 -13.33 6.39 12.18
CA TYR A 429 -14.42 6.52 13.14
C TYR A 429 -15.69 5.77 12.77
N ILE A 430 -15.79 5.27 11.54
CA ILE A 430 -16.95 4.52 11.05
C ILE A 430 -16.48 3.14 10.60
N PRO A 431 -16.33 2.17 11.53
CA PRO A 431 -15.87 0.82 11.22
C PRO A 431 -16.71 0.12 10.14
N ALA A 432 -17.99 0.48 10.00
CA ALA A 432 -18.87 -0.06 8.97
C ALA A 432 -18.29 0.14 7.56
N ILE A 433 -17.58 1.24 7.28
CA ILE A 433 -16.97 1.47 5.96
C ILE A 433 -15.97 0.35 5.63
N THR A 434 -15.18 -0.11 6.59
CA THR A 434 -14.28 -1.25 6.37
C THR A 434 -15.01 -2.59 6.51
N MET A 435 -15.89 -2.74 7.49
CA MET A 435 -16.39 -4.05 7.93
C MET A 435 -17.66 -4.51 7.22
N THR A 436 -18.38 -3.65 6.49
CA THR A 436 -19.62 -4.04 5.79
C THR A 436 -19.38 -5.17 4.77
N LEU A 437 -18.38 -5.04 3.89
CA LEU A 437 -18.11 -6.07 2.88
C LEU A 437 -17.54 -7.36 3.50
N PRO A 438 -16.54 -7.33 4.40
CA PRO A 438 -16.08 -8.51 5.11
C PRO A 438 -17.18 -9.27 5.85
N ASN A 439 -18.07 -8.57 6.55
CA ASN A 439 -19.14 -9.20 7.31
C ASN A 439 -20.24 -9.79 6.42
N LEU A 440 -20.48 -9.19 5.25
CA LEU A 440 -21.48 -9.67 4.30
C LEU A 440 -21.02 -10.95 3.58
N PHE A 441 -19.77 -10.99 3.10
CA PHE A 441 -19.29 -12.07 2.25
C PHE A 441 -18.46 -13.13 3.00
N MET A 442 -17.88 -12.79 4.15
CA MET A 442 -17.07 -13.70 4.96
C MET A 442 -17.40 -13.62 6.46
N PRO A 443 -18.68 -13.81 6.87
CA PRO A 443 -19.03 -13.82 8.30
C PRO A 443 -18.31 -14.98 9.03
N GLY A 444 -17.65 -14.69 10.14
CA GLY A 444 -17.09 -15.71 11.05
C GLY A 444 -15.81 -16.44 10.63
N LYS A 445 -15.15 -16.07 9.52
CA LYS A 445 -13.86 -16.68 9.08
C LYS A 445 -12.59 -15.98 9.54
#